data_AF-A0AA37W836-F1
#
_entry.id   AF-A0AA37W836-F1
#
_cell.length_a   1.000
_cell.length_b   1.000
_cell.length_c   1.000
_cell.angle_alpha   90.00
_cell.angle_beta   90.00
_cell.angle_gamma   90.00
#
_symmetry.space_group_name_H-M   'P 1'
#
loop_
_entity.id
_entity.type
_entity.pdbx_description
1 polymer ?
#
loop_
_entity_poly.entity_id
_entity_poly.type
_entity_poly.pdbx_seq_one_letter_code
_entity_poly.pdbx_strand_id
1 'polypeptide(L)'
;MIEELLKMMISGTVGNYTYDRLKSLLSSPPKSDDEHAPPAPDSSHDPDIKGIYGANIVYNNNYRTFDIVNDLYDVIDLVKSPMVHIVIEDKPSTAWHLPLVVVEDMETKEWYVFSKGRMAFEGSGGGLANSKDLLQFLINNDIRFAGWVLDFISSEKLSQGCKTWPSLRDSCLPLISYNKNQYFSKYVANVFGELSTPNK
;
A
#
# COMPACT_ATOMS: atom_id res chain seq x y z
N MET A 1 37.53 3.68 3.29
CA MET A 1 36.21 3.63 3.97
C MET A 1 35.03 3.96 3.05
N ILE A 2 35.17 4.90 2.11
CA ILE A 2 34.13 5.21 1.10
C ILE A 2 34.02 4.12 0.01
N GLU A 3 35.12 3.41 -0.28
CA GLU A 3 35.15 2.36 -1.31
C GLU A 3 34.43 1.05 -0.92
N GLU A 4 34.32 0.75 0.37
CA GLU A 4 33.56 -0.41 0.89
C GLU A 4 32.03 -0.17 0.80
N LEU A 5 31.59 1.07 1.04
CA LEU A 5 30.20 1.50 0.89
C LEU A 5 29.72 1.44 -0.57
N LEU A 6 30.61 1.74 -1.52
CA LEU A 6 30.33 1.63 -2.95
C LEU A 6 30.22 0.17 -3.41
N LYS A 7 31.02 -0.74 -2.86
CA LYS A 7 30.89 -2.18 -3.16
C LYS A 7 29.60 -2.79 -2.58
N MET A 8 29.14 -2.33 -1.41
CA MET A 8 27.84 -2.75 -0.86
C MET A 8 26.64 -2.20 -1.65
N MET A 9 26.75 -1.04 -2.29
CA MET A 9 25.70 -0.52 -3.17
C MET A 9 25.61 -1.25 -4.53
N ILE A 10 26.67 -1.96 -4.93
CA ILE A 10 26.78 -2.63 -6.24
C ILE A 10 26.31 -4.09 -6.19
N SER A 11 26.10 -4.69 -5.00
CA SER A 11 25.54 -6.04 -4.87
C SER A 11 24.01 -6.12 -5.04
N GLY A 12 23.32 -5.00 -5.25
CA GLY A 12 21.90 -4.95 -5.62
C GLY A 12 21.72 -4.90 -7.14
N THR A 13 22.36 -5.81 -7.86
CA THR A 13 22.64 -5.73 -9.30
C THR A 13 21.45 -6.11 -10.21
N VAL A 14 20.29 -5.45 -10.12
CA VAL A 14 19.33 -5.35 -11.24
C VAL A 14 18.55 -4.04 -11.12
N GLY A 15 18.98 -2.98 -11.80
CA GLY A 15 18.24 -1.71 -11.80
C GLY A 15 18.86 -0.56 -12.60
N ASN A 16 20.08 -0.71 -13.12
CA ASN A 16 20.76 0.38 -13.85
C ASN A 16 20.20 0.68 -15.25
N TYR A 17 19.33 -0.16 -15.82
CA TYR A 17 18.81 0.11 -17.17
C TYR A 17 17.70 1.18 -17.20
N THR A 18 17.09 1.47 -16.06
CA THR A 18 15.99 2.45 -15.96
C THR A 18 16.49 3.87 -15.65
N TYR A 19 17.66 3.99 -15.02
CA TYR A 19 18.22 5.26 -14.57
C TYR A 19 18.68 6.16 -15.73
N ASP A 20 19.31 5.58 -16.75
CA ASP A 20 19.79 6.35 -17.91
C ASP A 20 18.64 6.87 -18.79
N ARG A 21 17.51 6.15 -18.84
CA ARG A 21 16.28 6.60 -19.52
C ARG A 21 15.56 7.72 -18.77
N LEU A 22 15.59 7.70 -17.43
CA LEU A 22 15.08 8.79 -16.60
C LEU A 22 15.97 10.05 -16.72
N LYS A 23 17.29 9.87 -16.77
CA LYS A 23 18.23 10.97 -16.92
C LYS A 23 18.08 11.70 -18.27
N SER A 24 17.76 10.99 -19.35
CA SER A 24 17.50 11.64 -20.65
C SER A 24 16.16 12.39 -20.70
N LEU A 25 15.16 11.93 -19.94
CA LEU A 25 13.87 12.62 -19.80
C LEU A 25 13.98 13.89 -18.92
N LEU A 26 14.81 13.86 -17.88
CA LEU A 26 15.03 14.99 -16.96
C LEU A 26 15.98 16.06 -17.50
N SER A 27 16.66 15.82 -18.63
CA SER A 27 17.62 16.75 -19.24
C SER A 27 17.00 17.67 -20.30
N SER A 28 15.69 17.57 -20.54
CA SER A 28 14.98 18.46 -21.46
C SER A 28 14.46 19.70 -20.70
N PRO A 29 14.68 20.93 -21.21
CA PRO A 29 14.18 22.13 -20.55
C PRO A 29 12.64 22.14 -20.51
N PRO A 30 12.04 22.77 -19.50
CA PRO A 30 10.62 22.58 -19.21
C PRO A 30 9.78 23.19 -20.33
N LYS A 31 8.99 22.36 -21.01
CA LYS A 31 7.73 22.83 -21.58
C LYS A 31 6.76 22.92 -20.40
N SER A 32 6.32 24.13 -20.15
CA SER A 32 5.26 24.46 -19.21
C SER A 32 3.97 23.78 -19.64
N ASP A 33 3.65 22.65 -19.02
CA ASP A 33 2.29 22.17 -18.90
C ASP A 33 2.09 21.86 -17.41
N ASP A 34 1.19 22.63 -16.78
CA ASP A 34 0.74 22.48 -15.41
C ASP A 34 0.13 21.09 -15.19
N GLU A 35 0.92 20.12 -14.73
CA GLU A 35 0.41 18.96 -14.01
C GLU A 35 0.69 19.15 -12.52
N HIS A 36 -0.31 19.69 -11.83
CA HIS A 36 -0.34 19.86 -10.40
C HIS A 36 -0.09 18.51 -9.69
N ALA A 37 1.01 18.43 -8.94
CA ALA A 37 1.05 17.57 -7.76
C ALA A 37 -0.21 17.86 -6.93
N PRO A 38 -0.89 16.85 -6.36
CA PRO A 38 -2.08 17.10 -5.57
C PRO A 38 -1.73 18.14 -4.49
N PRO A 39 -2.55 19.19 -4.31
CA PRO A 39 -2.29 20.18 -3.29
C PRO A 39 -2.18 19.47 -1.95
N ALA A 40 -1.15 19.80 -1.17
CA ALA A 40 -1.08 19.38 0.22
C ALA A 40 -2.44 19.69 0.87
N PRO A 41 -3.06 18.74 1.57
CA PRO A 41 -4.35 18.98 2.20
C PRO A 41 -4.25 20.24 3.06
N ASP A 42 -5.28 21.09 3.00
CA ASP A 42 -5.39 22.30 3.81
C ASP A 42 -5.45 21.85 5.29
N SER A 43 -4.27 21.81 5.90
CA SER A 43 -3.94 20.97 7.05
C SER A 43 -3.82 21.78 8.34
N SER A 44 -4.23 23.04 8.28
CA SER A 44 -4.17 23.97 9.40
C SER A 44 -5.01 23.52 10.61
N HIS A 45 -5.95 22.58 10.44
CA HIS A 45 -6.85 22.12 11.52
C HIS A 45 -7.16 20.61 11.55
N ASP A 46 -6.36 19.74 10.95
CA ASP A 46 -6.59 18.29 11.11
C ASP A 46 -6.09 17.81 12.50
N PRO A 47 -6.98 17.38 13.42
CA PRO A 47 -6.58 16.97 14.77
C PRO A 47 -5.65 15.75 14.78
N ASP A 48 -5.62 15.01 13.68
CA ASP A 48 -4.81 13.81 13.50
C ASP A 48 -3.36 14.12 13.13
N ILE A 49 -3.04 15.35 12.71
CA ILE A 49 -1.70 15.76 12.28
C ILE A 49 -0.92 16.34 13.46
N LYS A 50 0.20 15.70 13.79
CA LYS A 50 1.17 16.17 14.80
C LYS A 50 2.03 17.31 14.28
N GLY A 51 2.39 17.27 13.00
CA GLY A 51 3.22 18.28 12.36
C GLY A 51 3.47 17.99 10.89
N ILE A 52 3.90 19.02 10.16
CA ILE A 52 4.21 18.96 8.74
C ILE A 52 5.63 19.44 8.52
N TYR A 53 6.43 18.64 7.82
CA TYR A 53 7.83 18.89 7.54
C TYR A 53 8.09 18.75 6.04
N GLY A 54 7.93 19.86 5.30
CA GLY A 54 7.97 19.86 3.84
C GLY A 54 6.78 19.08 3.28
N ALA A 55 7.05 18.06 2.47
CA ALA A 55 6.02 17.17 1.92
C ALA A 55 5.58 16.05 2.89
N ASN A 56 6.26 15.89 4.03
CA ASN A 56 5.99 14.82 4.97
C ASN A 56 4.99 15.27 6.05
N ILE A 57 3.96 14.45 6.29
CA ILE A 57 2.98 14.61 7.35
C ILE A 57 3.30 13.62 8.46
N VAL A 58 3.40 14.10 9.69
CA VAL A 58 3.54 13.26 10.89
C VAL A 58 2.21 13.22 11.60
N TYR A 59 1.68 12.01 11.81
CA TYR A 59 0.39 11.80 12.46
C TYR A 59 0.51 11.54 13.97
N ASN A 60 -0.59 11.72 14.68
CA ASN A 60 -0.74 11.26 16.06
C ASN A 60 -1.15 9.78 16.07
N ASN A 61 -0.20 8.90 16.39
CA ASN A 61 -0.45 7.46 16.40
C ASN A 61 -1.25 7.08 17.66
N ASN A 62 -2.48 6.62 17.47
CA ASN A 62 -3.34 6.11 18.53
C ASN A 62 -3.09 4.63 18.85
N TYR A 63 -2.49 3.89 17.91
CA TYR A 63 -2.11 2.49 18.07
C TYR A 63 -0.91 2.14 17.18
N ARG A 64 -0.27 0.99 17.45
CA ARG A 64 0.84 0.49 16.62
C ARG A 64 0.33 -0.18 15.35
N THR A 65 1.03 0.01 14.24
CA THR A 65 0.86 -0.82 13.03
C THR A 65 2.00 -1.82 12.93
N PHE A 66 1.82 -2.82 12.07
CA PHE A 66 2.71 -3.96 11.89
C PHE A 66 3.38 -3.94 10.51
N ASP A 67 4.54 -4.60 10.35
CA ASP A 67 5.17 -4.83 9.05
C ASP A 67 4.64 -6.13 8.46
N ILE A 68 4.16 -6.07 7.22
CA ILE A 68 3.50 -7.23 6.61
C ILE A 68 4.44 -8.40 6.31
N VAL A 69 5.73 -8.14 6.09
CA VAL A 69 6.70 -9.20 5.77
C VAL A 69 7.11 -9.92 7.05
N ASN A 70 7.22 -9.19 8.16
CA ASN A 70 7.74 -9.74 9.40
C ASN A 70 6.67 -10.27 10.35
N ASP A 71 5.49 -9.63 10.40
CA ASP A 71 4.53 -9.85 11.49
C ASP A 71 3.25 -10.58 11.04
N LEU A 72 2.96 -10.65 9.73
CA LEU A 72 1.64 -11.06 9.25
C LEU A 72 1.27 -12.49 9.63
N TYR A 73 2.17 -13.44 9.40
CA TYR A 73 1.88 -14.86 9.62
C TYR A 73 1.67 -15.15 11.10
N ASP A 74 2.50 -14.56 11.97
CA ASP A 74 2.34 -14.67 13.43
C ASP A 74 0.98 -14.13 13.90
N VAL A 75 0.53 -13.01 13.33
CA VAL A 75 -0.78 -12.44 13.66
C VAL A 75 -1.92 -13.32 13.17
N ILE A 76 -1.84 -13.86 11.95
CA ILE A 76 -2.86 -14.76 11.40
C ILE A 76 -2.99 -16.02 12.27
N ASP A 77 -1.87 -16.59 12.73
CA ASP A 77 -1.86 -17.79 13.58
C ASP A 77 -2.48 -17.57 14.97
N LEU A 78 -2.52 -16.32 15.45
CA LEU A 78 -3.12 -15.95 16.72
C LEU A 78 -4.64 -15.71 16.64
N VAL A 79 -5.18 -15.49 15.44
CA VAL A 79 -6.58 -15.14 15.20
C VAL A 79 -7.41 -16.40 14.96
N LYS A 80 -8.57 -16.53 15.63
CA LYS A 80 -9.38 -17.76 15.55
C LYS A 80 -10.14 -17.88 14.23
N SER A 81 -10.72 -16.78 13.77
CA SER A 81 -11.53 -16.74 12.55
C SER A 81 -11.06 -15.60 11.63
N PRO A 82 -9.87 -15.72 11.01
CA PRO A 82 -9.27 -14.61 10.29
C PRO A 82 -10.09 -14.20 9.06
N MET A 83 -10.16 -12.89 8.86
CA MET A 83 -10.58 -12.24 7.63
C MET A 83 -9.53 -11.20 7.26
N VAL A 84 -8.95 -11.33 6.06
CA VAL A 84 -7.91 -10.42 5.58
C VAL A 84 -8.52 -9.38 4.64
N HIS A 85 -8.46 -8.12 5.04
CA HIS A 85 -8.89 -6.98 4.24
C HIS A 85 -7.67 -6.35 3.57
N ILE A 86 -7.63 -6.38 2.24
CA ILE A 86 -6.59 -5.73 1.44
C ILE A 86 -7.17 -4.39 0.97
N VAL A 87 -6.73 -3.30 1.60
CA VAL A 87 -7.28 -1.96 1.38
C VAL A 87 -6.34 -1.15 0.50
N ILE A 88 -6.80 -0.77 -0.68
CA ILE A 88 -6.03 -0.05 -1.69
C ILE A 88 -6.47 1.42 -1.70
N GLU A 89 -5.50 2.32 -1.77
CA GLU A 89 -5.77 3.76 -1.91
C GLU A 89 -6.39 4.11 -3.26
N ASP A 90 -7.30 5.10 -3.27
CA ASP A 90 -8.01 5.54 -4.46
C ASP A 90 -7.16 6.42 -5.40
N LYS A 91 -6.06 6.96 -4.86
CA LYS A 91 -5.01 7.73 -5.53
C LYS A 91 -3.64 7.26 -5.04
N PRO A 92 -2.63 7.23 -5.91
CA PRO A 92 -1.33 6.72 -5.54
C PRO A 92 -0.62 7.71 -4.60
N SER A 93 -0.12 7.18 -3.49
CA SER A 93 0.79 7.85 -2.55
C SER A 93 2.23 7.90 -3.08
N THR A 94 2.55 7.04 -4.03
CA THR A 94 3.87 6.91 -4.66
C THR A 94 3.72 6.84 -6.19
N ALA A 95 4.61 6.13 -6.89
CA ALA A 95 4.39 5.75 -8.28
C ALA A 95 3.22 4.77 -8.45
N TRP A 96 2.81 4.08 -7.38
CA TRP A 96 1.78 3.03 -7.38
C TRP A 96 0.72 3.29 -6.30
N HIS A 97 -0.45 2.68 -6.47
CA HIS A 97 -1.49 2.54 -5.45
C HIS A 97 -1.05 1.46 -4.47
N LEU A 98 -0.61 1.90 -3.30
CA LEU A 98 -0.09 1.01 -2.27
C LEU A 98 -1.24 0.43 -1.43
N PRO A 99 -1.35 -0.90 -1.34
CA PRO A 99 -2.26 -1.54 -0.40
C PRO A 99 -1.70 -1.51 1.03
N LEU A 100 -2.61 -1.44 1.99
CA LEU A 100 -2.41 -1.88 3.37
C LEU A 100 -3.24 -3.12 3.63
N VAL A 101 -2.90 -3.86 4.68
CA VAL A 101 -3.62 -5.06 5.08
C VAL A 101 -4.19 -4.89 6.47
N VAL A 102 -5.41 -5.40 6.68
CA VAL A 102 -6.01 -5.54 8.01
C VAL A 102 -6.40 -6.98 8.21
N VAL A 103 -5.97 -7.58 9.32
CA VAL A 103 -6.47 -8.89 9.77
C VAL A 103 -7.52 -8.63 10.83
N GLU A 104 -8.75 -9.11 10.64
CA GLU A 104 -9.85 -9.03 11.59
C GLU A 104 -10.24 -10.43 12.06
N ASP A 105 -10.35 -10.64 13.37
CA ASP A 105 -11.00 -11.83 13.91
C ASP A 105 -12.52 -11.66 13.79
N MET A 106 -13.16 -12.53 13.00
CA MET A 106 -14.59 -12.43 12.78
C MET A 106 -15.44 -12.81 14.00
N GLU A 107 -14.88 -13.51 14.99
CA GLU A 107 -15.54 -13.85 16.26
C GLU A 107 -15.38 -12.72 17.29
N THR A 108 -14.15 -12.29 17.58
CA THR A 108 -13.87 -11.31 18.64
C THR A 108 -13.94 -9.86 18.20
N LYS A 109 -13.86 -9.62 16.88
CA LYS A 109 -13.74 -8.28 16.26
C LYS A 109 -12.44 -7.55 16.59
N GLU A 110 -11.45 -8.26 17.12
CA GLU A 110 -10.09 -7.75 17.23
C GLU A 110 -9.49 -7.58 15.83
N TRP A 111 -8.65 -6.56 15.66
CA TRP A 111 -8.11 -6.20 14.36
C TRP A 111 -6.66 -5.72 14.46
N TYR A 112 -5.91 -5.96 13.38
CA TYR A 112 -4.48 -5.69 13.30
C TYR A 112 -4.17 -5.06 11.94
N VAL A 113 -3.59 -3.85 11.95
CA VAL A 113 -3.29 -3.09 10.72
C VAL A 113 -1.82 -3.19 10.37
N PHE A 114 -1.54 -3.55 9.12
CA PHE A 114 -0.21 -3.63 8.54
C PHE A 114 0.04 -2.42 7.64
N SER A 115 1.12 -1.68 7.89
CA SER A 115 1.40 -0.42 7.18
C SER A 115 1.72 -0.64 5.69
N LYS A 116 1.51 0.42 4.88
CA LYS A 116 1.80 0.44 3.44
C LYS A 116 3.30 0.35 3.15
N GLY A 117 3.65 0.08 1.90
CA GLY A 117 5.02 0.25 1.37
C GLY A 117 5.76 -1.04 1.03
N ARG A 118 5.22 -2.21 1.38
CA ARG A 118 5.82 -3.52 1.05
C ARG A 118 5.13 -4.26 -0.08
N MET A 119 3.93 -3.86 -0.43
CA MET A 119 3.10 -4.50 -1.44
C MET A 119 2.71 -3.50 -2.54
N ALA A 120 2.41 -4.03 -3.71
CA ALA A 120 1.75 -3.33 -4.81
C ALA A 120 1.06 -4.35 -5.71
N PHE A 121 0.00 -3.96 -6.42
CA PHE A 121 -0.57 -4.77 -7.52
C PHE A 121 -0.08 -4.30 -8.89
N GLU A 122 0.74 -3.25 -8.89
CA GLU A 122 1.24 -2.58 -10.08
C GLU A 122 2.76 -2.79 -10.22
N GLY A 123 3.26 -2.62 -11.45
CA GLY A 123 4.66 -2.82 -11.79
C GLY A 123 5.05 -4.30 -11.89
N SER A 124 6.34 -4.59 -11.74
CA SER A 124 6.92 -5.94 -11.89
C SER A 124 7.95 -6.29 -10.81
N GLY A 125 8.05 -5.47 -9.76
CA GLY A 125 9.08 -5.55 -8.73
C GLY A 125 8.66 -6.33 -7.48
N GLY A 126 9.44 -6.16 -6.40
CA GLY A 126 9.23 -6.86 -5.12
C GLY A 126 7.86 -6.61 -4.49
N GLY A 127 7.25 -5.45 -4.69
CA GLY A 127 5.88 -5.18 -4.22
C GLY A 127 4.84 -6.12 -4.82
N LEU A 128 4.93 -6.41 -6.11
CA LEU A 128 4.04 -7.36 -6.79
C LEU A 128 4.32 -8.80 -6.34
N ALA A 129 5.59 -9.16 -6.19
CA ALA A 129 5.97 -10.48 -5.68
C ALA A 129 5.38 -10.72 -4.28
N ASN A 130 5.54 -9.78 -3.36
CA ASN A 130 4.97 -9.86 -2.02
C ASN A 130 3.43 -9.99 -2.04
N SER A 131 2.74 -9.24 -2.92
CA SER A 131 1.28 -9.35 -3.05
C SER A 131 0.84 -10.71 -3.57
N LYS A 132 1.57 -11.27 -4.54
CA LYS A 132 1.32 -12.60 -5.06
C LYS A 132 1.54 -13.67 -3.99
N ASP A 133 2.65 -13.59 -3.27
CA ASP A 133 2.98 -14.55 -2.22
C ASP A 133 1.94 -14.53 -1.10
N LEU A 134 1.48 -13.33 -0.71
CA LEU A 134 0.38 -13.18 0.24
C LEU A 134 -0.91 -13.85 -0.27
N LEU A 135 -1.39 -13.49 -1.46
CA LEU A 135 -2.65 -14.03 -1.97
C LEU A 135 -2.58 -15.56 -2.13
N GLN A 136 -1.44 -16.07 -2.59
CA GLN A 136 -1.22 -17.52 -2.69
C GLN A 136 -1.25 -18.19 -1.32
N PHE A 137 -0.65 -17.59 -0.29
CA PHE A 137 -0.72 -18.08 1.08
C PHE A 137 -2.17 -18.12 1.59
N LEU A 138 -2.95 -17.05 1.38
CA LEU A 138 -4.33 -16.99 1.83
C LEU A 138 -5.20 -18.05 1.15
N ILE A 139 -5.04 -18.22 -0.16
CA ILE A 139 -5.74 -19.25 -0.95
C ILE A 139 -5.36 -20.66 -0.46
N ASN A 140 -4.06 -20.94 -0.32
CA ASN A 140 -3.58 -22.28 0.05
C ASN A 140 -4.01 -22.72 1.45
N ASN A 141 -4.27 -21.76 2.34
CA ASN A 141 -4.68 -22.01 3.73
C ASN A 141 -6.18 -21.77 3.95
N ASP A 142 -6.98 -21.58 2.89
CA ASP A 142 -8.42 -21.30 2.96
C ASP A 142 -8.76 -20.12 3.88
N ILE A 143 -7.88 -19.12 3.93
CA ILE A 143 -8.08 -17.90 4.71
C ILE A 143 -8.93 -16.94 3.89
N ARG A 144 -10.05 -16.49 4.47
CA ARG A 144 -10.94 -15.54 3.80
C ARG A 144 -10.26 -14.19 3.62
N PHE A 145 -10.42 -13.61 2.43
CA PHE A 145 -9.93 -12.27 2.16
C PHE A 145 -10.84 -11.48 1.22
N ALA A 146 -10.72 -10.16 1.25
CA ALA A 146 -11.44 -9.26 0.34
C ALA A 146 -10.61 -8.02 0.00
N GLY A 147 -10.73 -7.56 -1.24
CA GLY A 147 -10.16 -6.30 -1.71
C GLY A 147 -11.11 -5.13 -1.52
N TRP A 148 -10.58 -4.00 -1.06
CA TRP A 148 -11.29 -2.76 -0.80
C TRP A 148 -10.55 -1.55 -1.38
N VAL A 149 -11.29 -0.48 -1.62
CA VAL A 149 -10.74 0.85 -1.96
C VAL A 149 -11.14 1.84 -0.89
N LEU A 150 -10.18 2.65 -0.46
CA LEU A 150 -10.37 3.74 0.51
C LEU A 150 -9.69 5.01 -0.02
N ASP A 151 -10.20 6.18 0.33
CA ASP A 151 -9.57 7.42 -0.11
C ASP A 151 -8.14 7.56 0.44
N PHE A 152 -7.28 8.23 -0.33
CA PHE A 152 -5.87 8.41 0.01
C PHE A 152 -5.65 8.89 1.46
N ILE A 153 -6.39 9.92 1.92
CA ILE A 153 -6.19 10.51 3.26
C ILE A 153 -6.57 9.52 4.35
N SER A 154 -7.73 8.87 4.24
CA SER A 154 -8.16 7.86 5.21
C SER A 154 -7.22 6.65 5.22
N SER A 155 -6.71 6.24 4.05
CA SER A 155 -5.75 5.14 3.95
C SER A 155 -4.41 5.46 4.62
N GLU A 156 -3.90 6.69 4.49
CA GLU A 156 -2.71 7.15 5.20
C GLU A 156 -2.95 7.13 6.70
N LYS A 157 -4.07 7.70 7.17
CA LYS A 157 -4.41 7.73 8.59
C LYS A 157 -4.56 6.33 9.20
N LEU A 158 -5.12 5.38 8.45
CA LEU A 158 -5.19 3.98 8.86
C LEU A 158 -3.81 3.35 8.94
N SER A 159 -2.99 3.55 7.91
CA SER A 159 -1.64 2.99 7.79
C SER A 159 -0.66 3.50 8.85
N GLN A 160 -0.84 4.74 9.29
CA GLN A 160 -0.02 5.40 10.31
C GLN A 160 -0.53 5.18 11.74
N GLY A 161 -1.57 4.37 11.93
CA GLY A 161 -2.09 4.08 13.27
C GLY A 161 -2.90 5.22 13.88
N CYS A 162 -3.40 6.14 13.06
CA CYS A 162 -4.14 7.32 13.52
C CYS A 162 -5.65 7.08 13.59
N LYS A 163 -6.24 6.46 12.58
CA LYS A 163 -7.68 6.12 12.54
C LYS A 163 -7.85 4.62 12.57
N THR A 164 -8.81 4.16 13.36
CA THR A 164 -9.04 2.73 13.57
C THR A 164 -9.73 2.08 12.37
N TRP A 165 -9.49 0.79 12.16
CA TRP A 165 -10.20 0.02 11.13
C TRP A 165 -11.73 0.11 11.28
N PRO A 166 -12.32 -0.13 12.47
CA PRO A 166 -13.77 0.01 12.65
C PRO A 166 -14.34 1.37 12.25
N SER A 167 -13.60 2.46 12.48
CA SER A 167 -14.06 3.81 12.12
C SER A 167 -14.05 4.10 10.61
N LEU A 168 -13.29 3.34 9.83
CA LEU A 168 -13.10 3.60 8.39
C LEU A 168 -13.71 2.53 7.49
N ARG A 169 -13.99 1.33 8.03
CA ARG A 169 -14.51 0.19 7.28
C ARG A 169 -15.75 0.53 6.44
N ASP A 170 -16.70 1.28 6.99
CA ASP A 170 -17.94 1.62 6.28
C ASP A 170 -17.74 2.63 5.14
N SER A 171 -16.58 3.29 5.09
CA SER A 171 -16.19 4.17 3.99
C SER A 171 -15.48 3.40 2.86
N CYS A 172 -15.15 2.13 3.06
CA CYS A 172 -14.52 1.31 2.02
C CYS A 172 -15.52 0.93 0.92
N LEU A 173 -15.04 0.99 -0.32
CA LEU A 173 -15.76 0.45 -1.48
C LEU A 173 -15.19 -0.92 -1.86
N PRO A 174 -16.00 -1.93 -2.20
CA PRO A 174 -15.48 -3.18 -2.73
C PRO A 174 -14.60 -2.95 -3.96
N LEU A 175 -13.45 -3.62 -4.04
CA LEU A 175 -12.46 -3.38 -5.10
C LEU A 175 -13.05 -3.52 -6.51
N ILE A 176 -13.84 -4.56 -6.74
CA ILE A 176 -14.48 -4.84 -8.03
C ILE A 176 -15.58 -3.83 -8.40
N SER A 177 -16.09 -3.07 -7.43
CA SER A 177 -17.13 -2.05 -7.64
C SER A 177 -16.53 -0.66 -7.89
N TYR A 178 -15.23 -0.46 -7.65
CA TYR A 178 -14.57 0.82 -7.86
C TYR A 178 -14.30 1.08 -9.35
N ASN A 179 -14.92 2.12 -9.90
CA ASN A 179 -14.99 2.36 -11.35
C ASN A 179 -14.48 3.74 -11.80
N LYS A 180 -13.75 4.47 -10.94
CA LYS A 180 -13.35 5.85 -11.24
C LYS A 180 -12.24 5.98 -12.29
N ASN A 181 -11.46 4.92 -12.53
CA ASN A 181 -10.27 5.01 -13.37
C ASN A 181 -10.00 3.68 -14.12
N GLN A 182 -9.94 3.75 -15.46
CA GLN A 182 -9.63 2.60 -16.32
C GLN A 182 -8.24 2.01 -16.03
N TYR A 183 -7.27 2.86 -15.70
CA TYR A 183 -5.93 2.42 -15.29
C TYR A 183 -6.01 1.55 -14.04
N PHE A 184 -6.70 2.04 -13.00
CA PHE A 184 -6.91 1.30 -11.76
C PHE A 184 -7.61 -0.04 -12.03
N SER A 185 -8.69 -0.05 -12.80
CA SER A 185 -9.38 -1.29 -13.14
C SER A 185 -8.45 -2.29 -13.84
N LYS A 186 -7.64 -1.82 -14.79
CA LYS A 186 -6.76 -2.68 -15.59
C LYS A 186 -5.53 -3.19 -14.84
N TYR A 187 -4.90 -2.36 -14.02
CA TYR A 187 -3.59 -2.65 -13.43
C TYR A 187 -3.64 -2.98 -11.94
N VAL A 188 -4.74 -2.66 -11.26
CA VAL A 188 -4.95 -3.00 -9.85
C VAL A 188 -6.02 -4.06 -9.71
N ALA A 189 -7.26 -3.76 -10.11
CA ALA A 189 -8.39 -4.67 -9.85
C ALA A 189 -8.29 -5.98 -10.65
N ASN A 190 -7.90 -5.92 -11.93
CA ASN A 190 -7.68 -7.13 -12.73
C ASN A 190 -6.53 -7.98 -12.19
N VAL A 191 -5.39 -7.37 -11.86
CA VAL A 191 -4.23 -8.10 -11.30
C VAL A 191 -4.60 -8.75 -9.97
N PHE A 192 -5.29 -8.02 -9.09
CA PHE A 192 -5.84 -8.58 -7.87
C PHE A 192 -6.74 -9.78 -8.19
N GLY A 193 -7.65 -9.65 -9.15
CA GLY A 193 -8.57 -10.71 -9.58
C GLY A 193 -7.83 -11.95 -10.08
N GLU A 194 -6.83 -11.78 -10.94
CA GLU A 194 -5.98 -12.87 -11.47
C GLU A 194 -5.27 -13.60 -10.32
N LEU A 195 -4.63 -12.86 -9.42
CA LEU A 195 -3.90 -13.43 -8.29
C LEU A 195 -4.82 -14.05 -7.21
N SER A 196 -6.10 -13.64 -7.18
CA SER A 196 -7.10 -14.14 -6.21
C SER A 196 -7.80 -15.42 -6.68
N THR A 197 -7.54 -15.88 -7.91
CA THR A 197 -8.11 -17.13 -8.41
C THR A 197 -7.22 -18.32 -8.03
N PRO A 198 -7.77 -19.41 -7.48
CA PRO A 198 -6.99 -20.63 -7.27
C PRO A 198 -6.41 -21.11 -8.60
N ASN A 199 -5.11 -21.40 -8.62
CA ASN A 199 -4.50 -22.07 -9.77
C ASN A 199 -5.24 -23.40 -10.00
N LYS A 200 -5.89 -23.53 -11.15
CA LYS A 200 -6.55 -24.78 -11.58
C LYS A 200 -5.53 -25.85 -11.93
#